data_AF-A0AAP0GG04-F1
#
_entry.id   AF-A0AAP0GG04-F1
#
_cell.length_a   1.000
_cell.length_b   1.000
_cell.length_c   1.000
_cell.angle_alpha   90.00
_cell.angle_beta   90.00
_cell.angle_gamma   90.00
#
_symmetry.space_group_name_H-M   'P 1'
#
loop_
_entity.id
_entity.type
_entity.pdbx_description
1 polymer ?
#
loop_
_entity_poly.entity_id
_entity_poly.type
_entity_poly.pdbx_seq_one_letter_code
_entity_poly.pdbx_strand_id
1 'polypeptide(L)'
;MNYGAGSSHLRSSSSSDDELFYQQIHQWEEDTAEWEQEDEILACAYASNTAKIAAQLHGDELPRYRGSTPGHAVINRGRIEGDTRLWNDYFSDHPTYGETYFRRRFRMRKNLFLRIVAAVREHDNYFIQKKDGLETLGLSTLQKITAAFRMLAYGTAADNCDEYIRIGESTVIQCLKRFCRAIVQVYKDEYLRYPNANDVARLLRKGEERGFPGMLGSLDCMHWQWKNYPTAWAGQYSGRHGGPTIILEAVASYDLWI
;
A
#
# COMPACT_ATOMS: atom_id res chain seq x y z
N MET A 1 -22.94 67.69 54.57
CA MET A 1 -23.88 67.14 53.56
C MET A 1 -23.05 66.77 52.35
N ASN A 2 -22.58 65.52 52.31
CA ASN A 2 -23.13 64.37 51.57
C ASN A 2 -22.44 64.24 50.20
N TYR A 3 -21.43 63.36 50.08
CA TYR A 3 -21.47 61.99 49.52
C TYR A 3 -21.87 62.00 48.01
N GLY A 4 -21.17 61.39 47.06
CA GLY A 4 -20.09 60.42 47.11
C GLY A 4 -19.59 60.07 45.70
N ALA A 5 -18.61 59.18 45.63
CA ALA A 5 -18.05 58.61 44.41
C ALA A 5 -19.11 57.84 43.59
N GLY A 6 -19.02 57.92 42.25
CA GLY A 6 -19.97 57.28 41.33
C GLY A 6 -19.31 56.78 40.04
N SER A 7 -18.77 55.56 40.13
CA SER A 7 -18.58 54.53 39.11
C SER A 7 -18.36 54.93 37.64
N SER A 8 -17.12 54.77 37.16
CA SER A 8 -16.81 54.54 35.75
C SER A 8 -17.48 53.24 35.29
N HIS A 9 -18.59 53.33 34.57
CA HIS A 9 -19.17 52.19 33.86
C HIS A 9 -18.24 51.79 32.72
N LEU A 10 -17.40 50.78 32.97
CA LEU A 10 -16.84 49.93 31.94
C LEU A 10 -18.02 49.33 31.17
N ARG A 11 -18.19 49.72 29.91
CA ARG A 11 -19.05 49.00 28.97
C ARG A 11 -18.47 47.60 28.82
N SER A 12 -19.16 46.61 29.37
CA SER A 12 -18.95 45.20 29.04
C SER A 12 -19.38 44.98 27.58
N SER A 13 -18.43 44.90 26.66
CA SER A 13 -18.62 44.27 25.36
C SER A 13 -17.68 43.06 25.28
N SER A 14 -18.08 41.95 25.91
CA SER A 14 -17.42 40.65 25.83
C SER A 14 -18.51 39.59 25.89
N SER A 15 -19.14 39.33 24.75
CA SER A 15 -20.20 38.32 24.64
C SER A 15 -20.15 37.67 23.27
N SER A 16 -19.90 38.46 22.22
CA SER A 16 -19.83 37.94 20.85
C SER A 16 -18.56 37.13 20.56
N ASP A 17 -17.40 37.59 21.05
CA ASP A 17 -16.12 36.90 20.78
C ASP A 17 -15.98 35.63 21.64
N ASP A 18 -16.53 35.65 22.85
CA ASP A 18 -16.58 34.48 23.73
C ASP A 18 -17.54 33.41 23.18
N GLU A 19 -18.73 33.79 22.68
CA GLU A 19 -19.66 32.86 22.03
C GLU A 19 -19.07 32.21 20.77
N LEU A 20 -18.33 32.98 19.94
CA LEU A 20 -17.64 32.44 18.77
C LEU A 20 -16.53 31.45 19.14
N PHE A 21 -15.79 31.72 20.22
CA PHE A 21 -14.77 30.82 20.74
C PHE A 21 -15.35 29.51 21.24
N TYR A 22 -16.46 29.55 22.00
CA TYR A 22 -17.15 28.34 22.45
C TYR A 22 -17.80 27.56 21.30
N GLN A 23 -18.36 28.24 20.31
CA GLN A 23 -18.84 27.58 19.09
C GLN A 23 -17.71 26.89 18.33
N GLN A 24 -16.54 27.54 18.24
CA GLN A 24 -15.40 26.96 17.56
C GLN A 24 -14.80 25.77 18.31
N ILE A 25 -14.81 25.79 19.65
CA ILE A 25 -14.43 24.63 20.48
C ILE A 25 -15.43 23.50 20.30
N HIS A 26 -16.74 23.78 20.37
CA HIS A 26 -17.75 22.73 20.19
C HIS A 26 -17.70 22.12 18.80
N GLN A 27 -17.49 22.92 17.75
CA GLN A 27 -17.26 22.42 16.40
C GLN A 27 -16.00 21.54 16.35
N TRP A 28 -14.91 21.95 17.01
CA TRP A 28 -13.70 21.13 17.11
C TRP A 28 -13.91 19.82 17.86
N GLU A 29 -14.67 19.84 18.94
CA GLU A 29 -15.01 18.65 19.73
C GLU A 29 -15.90 17.68 18.95
N GLU A 30 -16.88 18.20 18.21
CA GLU A 30 -17.74 17.43 17.30
C GLU A 30 -16.94 16.83 16.15
N ASP A 31 -16.12 17.65 15.46
CA ASP A 31 -15.26 17.20 14.37
C ASP A 31 -14.25 16.15 14.88
N THR A 32 -13.69 16.33 16.09
CA THR A 32 -12.75 15.36 16.70
C THR A 32 -13.46 14.04 17.04
N ALA A 33 -14.69 14.10 17.56
CA ALA A 33 -15.47 12.91 17.86
C ALA A 33 -15.88 12.14 16.58
N GLU A 34 -16.21 12.86 15.50
CA GLU A 34 -16.48 12.28 14.19
C GLU A 34 -15.22 11.59 13.64
N TRP A 35 -14.05 12.24 13.74
CA TRP A 35 -12.76 11.68 13.33
C TRP A 35 -12.37 10.43 14.14
N GLU A 36 -12.61 10.44 15.45
CA GLU A 36 -12.37 9.27 16.30
C GLU A 36 -13.29 8.10 15.93
N GLN A 37 -14.55 8.38 15.58
CA GLN A 37 -15.49 7.37 15.10
C GLN A 37 -15.07 6.83 13.72
N GLU A 38 -14.64 7.70 12.80
CA GLU A 38 -14.10 7.29 11.50
C GLU A 38 -12.80 6.47 11.64
N ASP A 39 -11.90 6.84 12.56
CA ASP A 39 -10.67 6.10 12.83
C ASP A 39 -10.96 4.73 13.46
N GLU A 40 -11.95 4.64 14.36
CA GLU A 40 -12.40 3.35 14.91
C GLU A 40 -13.00 2.45 13.81
N ILE A 41 -13.75 3.03 12.87
CA ILE A 41 -14.28 2.34 11.69
C ILE A 41 -13.16 1.88 10.77
N LEU A 42 -12.20 2.74 10.46
CA LEU A 42 -11.06 2.42 9.62
C LEU A 42 -10.22 1.34 10.29
N ALA A 43 -10.01 1.43 11.61
CA ALA A 43 -9.33 0.43 12.41
C ALA A 43 -10.10 -0.89 12.42
N CYS A 44 -11.43 -0.89 12.49
CA CYS A 44 -12.26 -2.10 12.39
C CYS A 44 -12.23 -2.70 10.98
N ALA A 45 -12.33 -1.89 9.94
CA ALA A 45 -12.25 -2.32 8.55
C ALA A 45 -10.85 -2.84 8.22
N TYR A 46 -9.81 -2.16 8.70
CA TYR A 46 -8.42 -2.57 8.62
C TYR A 46 -8.18 -3.84 9.42
N ALA A 47 -8.70 -3.97 10.64
CA ALA A 47 -8.59 -5.17 11.45
C ALA A 47 -9.35 -6.34 10.83
N SER A 48 -10.54 -6.12 10.27
CA SER A 48 -11.34 -7.15 9.58
C SER A 48 -10.68 -7.59 8.27
N ASN A 49 -10.19 -6.64 7.48
CA ASN A 49 -9.46 -6.93 6.24
C ASN A 49 -8.11 -7.57 6.55
N THR A 50 -7.39 -7.10 7.56
CA THR A 50 -6.14 -7.69 8.04
C THR A 50 -6.39 -9.05 8.63
N ALA A 51 -7.48 -9.30 9.36
CA ALA A 51 -7.85 -10.62 9.86
C ALA A 51 -8.28 -11.56 8.73
N LYS A 52 -8.95 -11.07 7.68
CA LYS A 52 -9.28 -11.87 6.48
C LYS A 52 -8.06 -12.13 5.61
N ILE A 53 -7.20 -11.15 5.42
CA ILE A 53 -5.91 -11.28 4.74
C ILE A 53 -5.03 -12.22 5.55
N ALA A 54 -4.95 -12.05 6.87
CA ALA A 54 -4.28 -12.95 7.79
C ALA A 54 -4.91 -14.35 7.74
N ALA A 55 -6.23 -14.51 7.69
CA ALA A 55 -6.87 -15.82 7.52
C ALA A 55 -6.62 -16.42 6.12
N GLN A 56 -6.40 -15.58 5.09
CA GLN A 56 -6.01 -16.01 3.75
C GLN A 56 -4.50 -16.27 3.62
N LEU A 57 -3.67 -15.70 4.49
CA LEU A 57 -2.20 -15.76 4.50
C LEU A 57 -1.64 -16.75 5.54
N HIS A 58 -2.33 -16.90 6.67
CA HIS A 58 -2.17 -17.84 7.79
C HIS A 58 -3.30 -18.88 7.81
N GLY A 59 -4.15 -18.90 6.79
CA GLY A 59 -4.87 -20.09 6.39
C GLY A 59 -3.85 -21.12 5.95
N ASP A 60 -3.10 -21.64 6.92
CA ASP A 60 -2.55 -22.98 6.89
C ASP A 60 -3.77 -23.91 6.90
N GLU A 61 -4.56 -23.90 5.83
CA GLU A 61 -5.07 -25.17 5.37
C GLU A 61 -3.81 -25.99 5.13
N LEU A 62 -3.44 -26.79 6.15
CA LEU A 62 -2.57 -27.95 5.99
C LEU A 62 -2.88 -28.49 4.60
N PRO A 63 -1.90 -28.58 3.68
CA PRO A 63 -2.17 -28.88 2.28
C PRO A 63 -3.11 -30.07 2.27
N ARG A 64 -4.39 -29.79 1.99
CA ARG A 64 -5.40 -30.83 2.04
C ARG A 64 -5.02 -31.67 0.86
N TYR A 65 -4.40 -32.83 1.12
CA TYR A 65 -3.89 -33.69 0.06
C TYR A 65 -5.08 -34.11 -0.78
N ARG A 66 -5.39 -33.29 -1.78
CA ARG A 66 -6.28 -33.62 -2.86
C ARG A 66 -5.40 -34.42 -3.79
N GLY A 67 -5.80 -35.67 -4.04
CA GLY A 67 -5.26 -36.41 -5.16
C GLY A 67 -5.43 -35.62 -6.46
N SER A 68 -4.95 -36.20 -7.56
CA SER A 68 -5.10 -35.60 -8.89
C SER A 68 -6.53 -35.10 -9.10
N THR A 69 -6.67 -33.78 -9.25
CA THR A 69 -7.96 -33.19 -9.59
C THR A 69 -8.22 -33.52 -11.06
N PRO A 70 -9.32 -34.20 -11.42
CA PRO A 70 -9.63 -34.51 -12.81
C PRO A 70 -9.53 -33.26 -13.67
N GLY A 71 -8.74 -33.31 -14.76
CA GLY A 71 -8.48 -32.18 -15.65
C GLY A 71 -7.25 -31.33 -15.32
N HIS A 72 -6.56 -31.54 -14.19
CA HIS A 72 -5.30 -30.84 -13.91
C HIS A 72 -4.15 -31.46 -14.71
N ALA A 73 -3.65 -30.72 -15.69
CA ALA A 73 -2.46 -31.08 -16.47
C ALA A 73 -1.22 -30.32 -15.95
N VAL A 74 -0.16 -31.06 -15.59
CA VAL A 74 1.14 -30.47 -15.27
C VAL A 74 1.87 -30.18 -16.58
N ILE A 75 1.88 -28.91 -16.98
CA ILE A 75 2.55 -28.44 -18.20
C ILE A 75 4.00 -28.05 -17.88
N ASN A 76 4.95 -28.62 -18.61
CA ASN A 76 6.33 -28.15 -18.59
C ASN A 76 6.44 -26.84 -19.39
N ARG A 77 6.55 -25.72 -18.65
CA ARG A 77 6.62 -24.36 -19.21
C ARG A 77 8.02 -23.92 -19.65
N GLY A 78 9.03 -24.78 -19.51
CA GLY A 78 10.42 -24.39 -19.77
C GLY A 78 10.92 -23.33 -18.78
N ARG A 79 10.65 -23.52 -17.48
CA ARG A 79 10.94 -22.52 -16.43
C ARG A 79 12.40 -22.04 -16.39
N ILE A 80 13.36 -22.92 -16.70
CA ILE A 80 14.80 -22.60 -16.73
C ILE A 80 15.13 -21.68 -17.93
N GLU A 81 14.58 -21.97 -19.10
CA GLU A 81 14.72 -21.11 -20.28
C GLU A 81 14.04 -19.75 -20.06
N GLY A 82 12.87 -19.76 -19.40
CA GLY A 82 12.17 -18.54 -18.99
C GLY A 82 13.01 -17.66 -18.07
N ASP A 83 13.69 -18.26 -17.09
CA ASP A 83 14.61 -17.55 -16.19
C ASP A 83 15.80 -16.94 -16.95
N THR A 84 16.44 -17.74 -17.81
CA THR A 84 17.57 -17.30 -18.64
C THR A 84 17.17 -16.14 -19.55
N ARG A 85 15.99 -16.22 -20.18
CA ARG A 85 15.45 -15.15 -21.02
C ARG A 85 15.18 -13.89 -20.21
N LEU A 86 14.53 -14.03 -19.05
CA LEU A 86 14.26 -12.90 -18.15
C LEU A 86 15.56 -12.21 -17.72
N TRP A 87 16.59 -12.98 -17.39
CA TRP A 87 17.92 -12.47 -17.05
C TRP A 87 18.54 -11.68 -18.20
N ASN A 88 18.60 -12.27 -19.40
CA ASN A 88 19.19 -11.62 -20.56
C ASN A 88 18.41 -10.38 -21.02
N ASP A 89 17.10 -10.36 -20.80
CA ASP A 89 16.27 -9.23 -21.20
C ASP A 89 16.49 -7.99 -20.33
N TYR A 90 16.83 -8.13 -19.04
CA TYR A 90 16.81 -7.00 -18.10
C TYR A 90 17.99 -6.91 -17.13
N PHE A 91 18.63 -8.02 -16.78
CA PHE A 91 19.50 -8.11 -15.61
C PHE A 91 20.96 -8.42 -15.94
N SER A 92 21.25 -8.97 -17.12
CA SER A 92 22.62 -9.19 -17.60
C SER A 92 23.41 -7.87 -17.73
N ASP A 93 24.72 -7.99 -17.93
CA ASP A 93 25.61 -6.84 -18.15
C ASP A 93 25.28 -6.07 -19.44
N HIS A 94 24.78 -6.79 -20.45
CA HIS A 94 24.34 -6.25 -21.73
C HIS A 94 22.90 -6.71 -22.01
N PRO A 95 21.89 -6.11 -21.35
CA PRO A 95 20.52 -6.58 -21.45
C PRO A 95 19.87 -6.15 -22.76
N THR A 96 18.94 -6.97 -23.28
CA THR A 96 18.11 -6.61 -24.45
C THR A 96 17.39 -5.29 -24.24
N TYR A 97 16.86 -5.08 -23.04
CA TYR A 97 16.16 -3.87 -22.64
C TYR A 97 16.98 -3.10 -21.60
N GLY A 98 17.61 -2.01 -22.06
CA GLY A 98 18.38 -1.11 -21.20
C GLY A 98 17.54 -0.41 -20.11
N GLU A 99 18.20 0.41 -19.30
CA GLU A 99 17.63 0.99 -18.08
C GLU A 99 16.34 1.79 -18.29
N THR A 100 16.23 2.52 -19.41
CA THR A 100 15.02 3.30 -19.74
C THR A 100 13.81 2.39 -19.92
N TYR A 101 13.97 1.27 -20.63
CA TYR A 101 12.91 0.29 -20.82
C TYR A 101 12.61 -0.46 -19.51
N PHE A 102 13.63 -0.77 -18.72
CA PHE A 102 13.45 -1.34 -17.39
C PHE A 102 12.58 -0.41 -16.54
N ARG A 103 12.94 0.88 -16.42
CA ARG A 103 12.20 1.85 -15.62
C ARG A 103 10.78 2.03 -16.10
N ARG A 104 10.54 2.05 -17.42
CA ARG A 104 9.19 2.09 -17.97
C ARG A 104 8.38 0.85 -17.60
N ARG A 105 8.98 -0.34 -17.67
CA ARG A 105 8.26 -1.62 -17.50
C ARG A 105 8.07 -2.05 -16.05
N PHE A 106 9.02 -1.73 -15.18
CA PHE A 106 8.98 -2.06 -13.76
C PHE A 106 8.56 -0.86 -12.91
N ARG A 107 8.37 0.32 -13.52
CA ARG A 107 8.03 1.60 -12.86
C ARG A 107 9.04 2.04 -11.79
N MET A 108 10.24 1.47 -11.79
CA MET A 108 11.32 1.78 -10.84
C MET A 108 12.70 1.52 -11.44
N ARG A 109 13.76 2.01 -10.78
CA ARG A 109 15.15 1.76 -11.20
C ARG A 109 15.53 0.29 -10.91
N LYS A 110 16.39 -0.29 -11.75
CA LYS A 110 16.90 -1.68 -11.59
C LYS A 110 17.48 -1.93 -10.21
N ASN A 111 18.29 -1.00 -9.69
CA ASN A 111 18.91 -1.15 -8.38
C ASN A 111 17.89 -1.18 -7.23
N LEU A 112 16.81 -0.41 -7.30
CA LEU A 112 15.74 -0.47 -6.29
C LEU A 112 15.03 -1.82 -6.37
N PHE A 113 14.70 -2.28 -7.58
CA PHE A 113 14.10 -3.61 -7.78
C PHE A 113 14.99 -4.72 -7.20
N LEU A 114 16.30 -4.71 -7.47
CA LEU A 114 17.22 -5.72 -6.95
C LEU A 114 17.36 -5.68 -5.42
N ARG A 115 17.32 -4.49 -4.79
CA ARG A 115 17.25 -4.38 -3.32
C ARG A 115 15.98 -5.03 -2.77
N ILE A 116 14.84 -4.78 -3.41
CA ILE A 116 13.57 -5.42 -3.03
C ILE A 116 13.66 -6.94 -3.19
N VAL A 117 14.23 -7.43 -4.30
CA VAL A 117 14.44 -8.86 -4.54
C VAL A 117 15.28 -9.49 -3.43
N ALA A 118 16.38 -8.84 -3.04
CA ALA A 118 17.26 -9.33 -1.98
C ALA A 118 16.53 -9.39 -0.63
N ALA A 119 15.88 -8.30 -0.22
CA ALA A 119 15.18 -8.23 1.06
C ALA A 119 14.03 -9.25 1.17
N VAL A 120 13.23 -9.41 0.10
CA VAL A 120 12.14 -10.40 0.07
C VAL A 120 12.67 -11.83 0.09
N ARG A 121 13.78 -12.10 -0.61
CA ARG A 121 14.43 -13.43 -0.61
C ARG A 121 14.97 -13.81 0.76
N GLU A 122 15.55 -12.85 1.47
CA GLU A 122 16.07 -13.04 2.83
C GLU A 122 14.94 -13.25 3.84
N HIS A 123 13.82 -12.55 3.66
CA HIS A 123 12.68 -12.59 4.58
C HIS A 123 11.79 -13.83 4.44
N ASP A 124 11.48 -14.29 3.23
CA ASP A 124 10.60 -15.44 3.00
C ASP A 124 11.27 -16.54 2.15
N ASN A 125 11.58 -17.67 2.81
CA ASN A 125 12.17 -18.89 2.23
C ASN A 125 11.43 -19.45 1.00
N TYR A 126 10.18 -19.05 0.76
CA TYR A 126 9.45 -19.38 -0.46
C TYR A 126 10.12 -18.80 -1.72
N PHE A 127 10.74 -17.63 -1.63
CA PHE A 127 11.37 -16.97 -2.77
C PHE A 127 12.76 -17.50 -3.10
N ILE A 128 13.39 -18.25 -2.21
CA ILE A 128 14.63 -18.95 -2.49
C ILE A 128 14.38 -20.02 -3.57
N GLN A 129 15.22 -20.04 -4.61
CA GLN A 129 15.18 -21.09 -5.63
C GLN A 129 15.67 -22.40 -5.03
N LYS A 130 14.89 -23.47 -5.21
CA LYS A 130 15.18 -24.79 -4.68
C LYS A 130 15.24 -25.79 -5.83
N LYS A 131 15.97 -26.88 -5.62
CA LYS A 131 15.92 -28.06 -6.50
C LYS A 131 14.77 -28.97 -6.06
N ASP A 132 14.13 -29.62 -7.03
CA ASP A 132 13.22 -30.73 -6.74
C ASP A 132 13.99 -32.03 -6.43
N GLY A 133 13.25 -33.11 -6.13
CA GLY A 133 13.85 -34.42 -5.83
C GLY A 133 14.60 -35.06 -7.00
N LEU A 134 14.48 -34.50 -8.21
CA LEU A 134 15.22 -34.91 -9.41
C LEU A 134 16.36 -33.92 -9.72
N GLU A 135 16.79 -33.15 -8.73
CA GLU A 135 17.81 -32.10 -8.80
C GLU A 135 17.52 -30.96 -9.80
N THR A 136 16.31 -30.90 -10.35
CA THR A 136 15.95 -29.88 -11.33
C THR A 136 15.63 -28.58 -10.62
N LEU A 137 16.20 -27.47 -11.10
CA LEU A 137 15.94 -26.15 -10.54
C LEU A 137 14.46 -25.77 -10.68
N GLY A 138 13.87 -25.32 -9.58
CA GLY A 138 12.55 -24.69 -9.56
C GLY A 138 12.59 -23.26 -10.11
N LEU A 139 11.47 -22.55 -10.00
CA LEU A 139 11.37 -21.13 -10.38
C LEU A 139 12.35 -20.27 -9.57
N SER A 140 13.03 -19.36 -10.25
CA SER A 140 13.98 -18.44 -9.62
C SER A 140 13.28 -17.38 -8.77
N THR A 141 14.04 -16.73 -7.90
CA THR A 141 13.58 -15.56 -7.14
C THR A 141 13.12 -14.44 -8.08
N LEU A 142 13.88 -14.19 -9.16
CA LEU A 142 13.55 -13.16 -10.14
C LEU A 142 12.24 -13.44 -10.86
N GLN A 143 11.98 -14.70 -11.26
CA GLN A 143 10.72 -15.08 -11.89
C GLN A 143 9.53 -14.82 -10.95
N LYS A 144 9.62 -15.31 -9.70
CA LYS A 144 8.55 -15.17 -8.70
C LYS A 144 8.23 -13.70 -8.41
N ILE A 145 9.27 -12.89 -8.14
CA ILE A 145 9.10 -11.47 -7.80
C ILE A 145 8.68 -10.65 -9.01
N THR A 146 9.22 -10.93 -10.20
CA THR A 146 8.79 -10.24 -11.43
C THR A 146 7.33 -10.52 -11.75
N ALA A 147 6.85 -11.74 -11.54
CA ALA A 147 5.44 -12.09 -11.77
C ALA A 147 4.52 -11.29 -10.82
N ALA A 148 4.84 -11.26 -9.52
CA ALA A 148 4.12 -10.45 -8.54
C ALA A 148 4.12 -8.95 -8.91
N PHE A 149 5.28 -8.41 -9.25
CA PHE A 149 5.41 -7.00 -9.64
C PHE A 149 4.64 -6.66 -10.91
N ARG A 150 4.63 -7.52 -11.92
CA ARG A 150 3.89 -7.26 -13.17
C ARG A 150 2.39 -7.24 -12.95
N MET A 151 1.86 -8.13 -12.09
CA MET A 151 0.47 -8.04 -11.68
C MET A 151 0.15 -6.71 -11.00
N LEU A 152 1.00 -6.24 -10.08
CA LEU A 152 0.80 -4.95 -9.40
C LEU A 152 0.93 -3.75 -10.35
N ALA A 153 1.93 -3.76 -11.23
CA ALA A 153 2.26 -2.62 -12.08
C ALA A 153 1.28 -2.43 -13.26
N TYR A 154 0.68 -3.51 -13.74
CA TYR A 154 -0.21 -3.48 -14.91
C TYR A 154 -1.66 -3.85 -14.61
N GLY A 155 -1.97 -4.39 -13.42
CA GLY A 155 -3.31 -4.89 -13.10
C GLY A 155 -3.72 -6.08 -13.99
N THR A 156 -2.77 -6.82 -14.55
CA THR A 156 -3.04 -7.93 -15.46
C THR A 156 -3.49 -9.18 -14.72
N ALA A 157 -4.29 -10.01 -15.40
CA ALA A 157 -4.63 -11.34 -14.93
C ALA A 157 -3.38 -12.21 -14.70
N ALA A 158 -3.47 -13.14 -13.75
CA ALA A 158 -2.33 -13.95 -13.29
C ALA A 158 -1.85 -14.96 -14.34
N ASP A 159 -2.74 -15.44 -15.19
CA ASP A 159 -2.49 -16.34 -16.32
C ASP A 159 -1.60 -15.72 -17.39
N ASN A 160 -1.71 -14.41 -17.63
CA ASN A 160 -0.85 -13.67 -18.57
C ASN A 160 0.66 -13.76 -18.23
N CYS A 161 1.01 -14.05 -16.98
CA CYS A 161 2.42 -14.22 -16.60
C CYS A 161 3.02 -15.53 -17.15
N ASP A 162 2.21 -16.51 -17.54
CA ASP A 162 2.67 -17.81 -18.04
C ASP A 162 3.43 -17.66 -19.36
N GLU A 163 2.93 -16.81 -20.27
CA GLU A 163 3.49 -16.64 -21.61
C GLU A 163 4.96 -16.21 -21.59
N TYR A 164 5.29 -15.21 -20.75
CA TYR A 164 6.63 -14.62 -20.70
C TYR A 164 7.47 -15.13 -19.52
N ILE A 165 6.92 -15.17 -18.30
CA ILE A 165 7.68 -15.53 -17.08
C ILE A 165 7.75 -17.06 -16.90
N ARG A 166 6.91 -17.82 -17.63
CA ARG A 166 6.86 -19.30 -17.58
C ARG A 166 6.47 -19.84 -16.21
N ILE A 167 5.45 -19.23 -15.61
CA ILE A 167 4.95 -19.49 -14.27
C ILE A 167 3.44 -19.71 -14.31
N GLY A 168 2.94 -20.73 -13.62
CA GLY A 168 1.51 -21.03 -13.59
C GLY A 168 0.72 -20.05 -12.74
N GLU A 169 -0.51 -19.76 -13.15
CA GLU A 169 -1.44 -18.79 -12.53
C GLU A 169 -1.50 -18.90 -11.00
N SER A 170 -1.77 -20.10 -10.47
CA SER A 170 -1.86 -20.35 -9.02
C SER A 170 -0.57 -19.99 -8.28
N THR A 171 0.59 -20.20 -8.92
CA THR A 171 1.90 -19.86 -8.35
C THR A 171 2.10 -18.35 -8.37
N VAL A 172 1.64 -17.65 -9.42
CA VAL A 172 1.70 -16.18 -9.50
C VAL A 172 0.86 -15.55 -8.39
N ILE A 173 -0.37 -16.01 -8.19
CA ILE A 173 -1.25 -15.52 -7.10
C ILE A 173 -0.58 -15.73 -5.75
N GLN A 174 0.05 -16.90 -5.54
CA GLN A 174 0.78 -17.17 -4.31
C GLN A 174 2.04 -16.29 -4.15
N CYS A 175 2.77 -16.04 -5.23
CA CYS A 175 3.89 -15.11 -5.24
C CYS A 175 3.43 -13.70 -4.87
N LEU A 176 2.33 -13.22 -5.44
CA LEU A 176 1.76 -11.90 -5.15
C LEU A 176 1.42 -11.76 -3.67
N LYS A 177 0.67 -12.71 -3.11
CA LYS A 177 0.28 -12.71 -1.69
C LYS A 177 1.49 -12.67 -0.76
N ARG A 178 2.46 -13.57 -0.98
CA ARG A 178 3.68 -13.63 -0.15
C ARG A 178 4.59 -12.42 -0.34
N PHE A 179 4.65 -11.91 -1.56
CA PHE A 179 5.41 -10.70 -1.89
C PHE A 179 4.84 -9.49 -1.14
N CYS A 180 3.54 -9.22 -1.23
CA CYS A 180 2.91 -8.11 -0.51
C CYS A 180 3.12 -8.23 1.01
N ARG A 181 2.97 -9.44 1.58
CA ARG A 181 3.25 -9.68 3.00
C ARG A 181 4.71 -9.37 3.35
N ALA A 182 5.67 -9.86 2.56
CA ALA A 182 7.08 -9.61 2.78
C ALA A 182 7.42 -8.12 2.67
N ILE A 183 6.88 -7.41 1.67
CA ILE A 183 7.06 -5.96 1.53
C ILE A 183 6.56 -5.22 2.76
N VAL A 184 5.34 -5.49 3.22
CA VAL A 184 4.80 -4.85 4.41
C VAL A 184 5.68 -5.15 5.62
N GLN A 185 6.05 -6.40 5.84
CA GLN A 185 6.84 -6.78 7.03
C GLN A 185 8.26 -6.21 7.02
N VAL A 186 8.89 -6.10 5.85
CA VAL A 186 10.26 -5.58 5.71
C VAL A 186 10.28 -4.05 5.79
N TYR A 187 9.32 -3.37 5.16
CA TYR A 187 9.38 -1.92 4.94
C TYR A 187 8.40 -1.10 5.78
N LYS A 188 7.52 -1.73 6.58
CA LYS A 188 6.49 -1.00 7.36
C LYS A 188 7.06 0.10 8.24
N ASP A 189 8.12 -0.19 8.97
CA ASP A 189 8.61 0.70 10.02
C ASP A 189 9.39 1.89 9.44
N GLU A 190 9.85 1.78 8.19
CA GLU A 190 10.59 2.83 7.51
C GLU A 190 9.72 3.62 6.53
N TYR A 191 8.92 2.93 5.71
CA TYR A 191 8.22 3.52 4.56
C TYR A 191 6.69 3.42 4.59
N LEU A 192 6.10 2.50 5.35
CA LEU A 192 4.62 2.33 5.42
C LEU A 192 4.10 2.66 6.82
N ARG A 193 4.45 3.85 7.29
CA ARG A 193 4.05 4.39 8.59
C ARG A 193 3.64 5.85 8.48
N TYR A 194 2.97 6.35 9.51
CA TYR A 194 2.73 7.79 9.63
C TYR A 194 4.06 8.58 9.70
N PRO A 195 4.13 9.77 9.08
CA PRO A 195 5.27 10.67 9.23
C PRO A 195 5.49 11.01 10.70
N ASN A 196 6.74 10.92 11.15
CA ASN A 196 7.09 11.38 12.51
C ASN A 196 7.46 12.88 12.47
N ALA A 197 7.72 13.46 13.65
CA ALA A 197 8.07 14.88 13.75
C ALA A 197 9.29 15.29 12.89
N ASN A 198 10.27 14.41 12.72
CA ASN A 198 11.43 14.67 11.86
C ASN A 198 11.06 14.66 10.38
N ASP A 199 10.20 13.72 9.96
CA ASP A 199 9.70 13.67 8.58
C ASP A 199 8.93 14.95 8.26
N VAL A 200 8.00 15.34 9.14
CA VAL A 200 7.21 16.57 9.01
C VAL A 200 8.11 17.81 8.92
N ALA A 201 9.05 17.97 9.85
CA ALA A 201 9.98 19.11 9.84
C ALA A 201 10.85 19.15 8.58
N ARG A 202 11.26 17.98 8.06
CA ARG A 202 12.03 17.87 6.82
C ARG A 202 11.17 18.28 5.62
N LEU A 203 9.92 17.82 5.54
CA LEU A 203 9.02 18.16 4.43
C LEU A 203 8.66 19.64 4.40
N LEU A 204 8.30 20.22 5.56
CA LEU A 204 7.95 21.64 5.66
C LEU A 204 9.10 22.54 5.22
N ARG A 205 10.32 22.25 5.67
CA ARG A 205 11.52 22.99 5.26
C ARG A 205 11.73 22.94 3.75
N LYS A 206 11.58 21.77 3.14
CA LYS A 206 11.71 21.61 1.68
C LYS A 206 10.57 22.29 0.92
N GLY A 207 9.35 22.30 1.48
CA GLY A 207 8.23 23.07 0.95
C GLY A 207 8.55 24.56 0.92
N GLU A 208 9.04 25.10 2.03
CA GLU A 208 9.47 26.49 2.17
C GLU A 208 10.60 26.85 1.20
N GLU A 209 11.67 26.04 1.11
CA GLU A 209 12.76 26.22 0.15
C GLU A 209 12.28 26.27 -1.32
N ARG A 210 11.14 25.65 -1.61
CA ARG A 210 10.51 25.62 -2.94
C ARG A 210 9.43 26.68 -3.14
N GLY A 211 9.17 27.53 -2.14
CA GLY A 211 8.16 28.59 -2.20
C GLY A 211 6.74 28.14 -1.81
N PHE A 212 6.59 26.99 -1.15
CA PHE A 212 5.33 26.44 -0.66
C PHE A 212 5.36 26.27 0.88
N PRO A 213 5.34 27.37 1.65
CA PRO A 213 5.34 27.29 3.11
C PRO A 213 4.10 26.53 3.60
N GLY A 214 4.30 25.60 4.54
CA GLY A 214 3.23 24.74 5.07
C GLY A 214 2.94 23.46 4.26
N MET A 215 3.57 23.25 3.10
CA MET A 215 3.33 22.06 2.27
C MET A 215 4.06 20.82 2.78
N LEU A 216 3.32 19.76 3.11
CA LEU A 216 3.88 18.45 3.46
C LEU A 216 4.14 17.55 2.25
N GLY A 217 3.34 17.67 1.20
CA GLY A 217 3.44 16.85 0.00
C GLY A 217 2.25 17.04 -0.91
N SER A 218 2.17 16.20 -1.94
CA SER A 218 1.01 16.09 -2.80
C SER A 218 0.15 14.92 -2.38
N LEU A 219 -1.15 15.15 -2.21
CA LEU A 219 -2.12 14.10 -1.93
C LEU A 219 -2.50 13.41 -3.25
N ASP A 220 -2.39 12.09 -3.31
CA ASP A 220 -2.98 11.26 -4.35
C ASP A 220 -4.01 10.32 -3.74
N CYS A 221 -5.09 10.06 -4.45
CA CYS A 221 -6.21 9.29 -3.95
C CYS A 221 -6.63 8.20 -4.94
N MET A 222 -6.86 7.00 -4.41
CA MET A 222 -7.37 5.88 -5.20
C MET A 222 -8.71 5.42 -4.63
N HIS A 223 -9.76 5.53 -5.43
CA HIS A 223 -11.08 5.01 -5.08
C HIS A 223 -11.11 3.50 -5.28
N TRP A 224 -11.42 2.77 -4.21
CA TRP A 224 -11.62 1.34 -4.21
C TRP A 224 -13.06 1.00 -3.93
N GLN A 225 -13.67 0.25 -4.84
CA GLN A 225 -15.03 -0.24 -4.62
C GLN A 225 -15.04 -1.15 -3.39
N TRP A 226 -15.80 -0.74 -2.39
CA TRP A 226 -16.02 -1.55 -1.21
C TRP A 226 -17.12 -2.53 -1.55
N LYS A 227 -16.78 -3.81 -1.74
CA LYS A 227 -17.78 -4.85 -2.08
C LYS A 227 -18.52 -5.39 -0.86
N ASN A 228 -17.84 -5.46 0.28
CA ASN A 228 -18.35 -6.04 1.53
C ASN A 228 -18.53 -4.97 2.61
N TYR A 229 -19.33 -3.95 2.30
CA TYR A 229 -19.64 -2.84 3.22
C TYR A 229 -20.78 -3.22 4.16
N PRO A 230 -20.79 -2.72 5.41
CA PRO A 230 -21.98 -2.68 6.23
C PRO A 230 -23.07 -1.87 5.52
N THR A 231 -24.24 -2.46 5.31
CA THR A 231 -25.36 -1.80 4.60
C THR A 231 -25.73 -0.45 5.22
N ALA A 232 -25.61 -0.33 6.54
CA ALA A 232 -25.89 0.90 7.28
C ALA A 232 -25.06 2.11 6.81
N TRP A 233 -23.87 1.88 6.23
CA TRP A 233 -22.94 2.95 5.81
C TRP A 233 -22.83 3.09 4.30
N ALA A 234 -23.62 2.33 3.54
CA ALA A 234 -23.60 2.39 2.09
C ALA A 234 -23.82 3.82 1.57
N GLY A 235 -24.72 4.59 2.22
CA GLY A 235 -25.03 5.97 1.83
C GLY A 235 -23.86 6.93 1.99
N GLN A 236 -23.15 6.88 3.12
CA GLN A 236 -22.02 7.79 3.42
C GLN A 236 -20.83 7.58 2.47
N TYR A 237 -20.60 6.34 2.03
CA TYR A 237 -19.48 5.98 1.17
C TYR A 237 -19.84 5.89 -0.31
N SER A 238 -21.10 6.15 -0.69
CA SER A 238 -21.54 6.14 -2.09
C SER A 238 -21.41 7.51 -2.72
N GLY A 239 -20.42 7.67 -3.59
CA GLY A 239 -20.25 8.86 -4.41
C GLY A 239 -20.92 8.77 -5.78
N ARG A 240 -20.42 9.57 -6.73
CA ARG A 240 -20.89 9.63 -8.13
C ARG A 240 -20.92 8.27 -8.87
N HIS A 241 -20.14 7.30 -8.41
CA HIS A 241 -19.94 6.00 -9.08
C HIS A 241 -20.98 4.93 -8.71
N GLY A 242 -22.06 5.29 -7.99
CA GLY A 242 -23.24 4.43 -7.83
C GLY A 242 -23.05 3.24 -6.88
N GLY A 243 -21.97 3.20 -6.11
CA GLY A 243 -21.75 2.22 -5.05
C GLY A 243 -20.69 2.67 -4.05
N PRO A 244 -20.60 2.01 -2.88
CA PRO A 244 -19.67 2.42 -1.83
C PRO A 244 -18.22 2.30 -2.27
N THR A 245 -17.44 3.34 -2.06
CA THR A 245 -15.99 3.36 -2.29
C THR A 245 -15.26 3.82 -1.04
N ILE A 246 -14.16 3.16 -0.71
CA ILE A 246 -13.17 3.67 0.24
C ILE A 246 -12.08 4.36 -0.57
N ILE A 247 -11.60 5.50 -0.08
CA ILE A 247 -10.51 6.24 -0.69
C ILE A 247 -9.23 5.85 0.04
N LEU A 248 -8.26 5.32 -0.68
CA LEU A 248 -6.90 5.19 -0.18
C LEU A 248 -6.15 6.47 -0.52
N GLU A 249 -5.72 7.21 0.49
CA GLU A 249 -4.93 8.43 0.33
C GLU A 249 -3.46 8.14 0.58
N ALA A 250 -2.60 8.71 -0.25
CA ALA A 250 -1.16 8.69 -0.08
C ALA A 250 -0.61 10.12 -0.21
N VAL A 251 0.26 10.52 0.72
CA VAL A 251 0.96 11.80 0.65
C VAL A 251 2.34 11.54 0.08
N ALA A 252 2.52 11.87 -1.20
CA ALA A 252 3.81 11.75 -1.86
C ALA A 252 4.63 13.03 -1.64
N SER A 253 5.82 12.85 -1.11
CA SER A 253 6.85 13.89 -1.11
C SER A 253 7.53 13.98 -2.48
N TYR A 254 8.16 15.12 -2.80
CA TYR A 254 8.82 15.32 -4.10
C TYR A 254 9.95 14.30 -4.39
N ASP A 255 10.55 13.72 -3.35
CA ASP A 255 11.60 12.70 -3.42
C ASP A 255 11.06 11.27 -3.32
N LEU A 256 9.72 11.09 -3.28
CA LEU A 256 9.03 9.80 -3.17
C LEU A 256 9.48 9.01 -1.94
N TRP A 257 9.86 9.72 -0.87
CA TRP A 257 10.34 9.15 0.39
C TRP A 257 9.20 8.73 1.33
N ILE A 258 7.97 9.12 1.01
CA ILE A 258 6.74 8.91 1.78
C ILE A 258 5.68 8.49 0.77
#